data_AF-A0A0C2CP35-F1
#
_entry.id   AF-A0A0C2CP35-F1
#
_cell.length_a   1.000
_cell.length_b   1.000
_cell.length_c   1.000
_cell.angle_alpha   90.00
_cell.angle_beta   90.00
_cell.angle_gamma   90.00
#
_symmetry.space_group_name_H-M   'P 1'
#
loop_
_entity.id
_entity.type
_entity.pdbx_description
1 polymer ?
#
loop_
_entity_poly.entity_id
_entity_poly.type
_entity_poly.pdbx_seq_one_letter_code
_entity_poly.pdbx_strand_id
1 'polypeptide(L)'
;MERQRLVVDRLVHLLSVGGAIPVLEKVWEMFRDGQIDASLVRYFAMEVLEIIAPPFSDDLIALFLPLVSDEEIFDKAAQVSMFFFFESD
;
A
#
# COMPACT_ATOMS: atom_id res chain seq x y z
N MET A 1 -16.51 4.91 -7.82
CA MET A 1 -16.20 3.77 -6.92
C MET A 1 -15.83 2.49 -7.66
N GLU A 2 -16.73 1.74 -8.32
CA GLU A 2 -16.36 0.45 -8.96
C GLU A 2 -15.24 0.58 -10.00
N ARG A 3 -15.29 1.59 -10.88
CA ARG A 3 -14.25 1.81 -11.89
C ARG A 3 -12.87 2.11 -11.28
N GLN A 4 -12.81 2.82 -10.16
CA GLN A 4 -11.54 3.16 -9.50
C GLN A 4 -10.96 1.94 -8.78
N ARG A 5 -11.83 1.11 -8.16
CA ARG A 5 -11.40 -0.18 -7.58
C ARG A 5 -10.80 -1.09 -8.63
N LEU A 6 -11.42 -1.20 -9.80
CA LEU A 6 -10.83 -1.95 -10.92
C LEU A 6 -9.44 -1.45 -11.32
N VAL A 7 -9.17 -0.15 -11.25
CA VAL A 7 -7.83 0.38 -11.52
C VAL A 7 -6.86 -0.01 -10.39
N VAL A 8 -7.30 0.09 -9.13
CA VAL A 8 -6.51 -0.36 -7.98
C VAL A 8 -6.18 -1.85 -8.08
N ASP A 9 -7.13 -2.70 -8.46
CA ASP A 9 -6.88 -4.14 -8.65
C ASP A 9 -5.80 -4.41 -9.71
N ARG A 10 -5.73 -3.57 -10.75
CA ARG A 10 -4.67 -3.67 -11.78
C ARG A 10 -3.33 -3.19 -11.26
N LEU A 11 -3.29 -2.21 -10.36
CA LEU A 11 -2.05 -1.79 -9.69
C LEU A 11 -1.54 -2.89 -8.74
N VAL A 12 -2.44 -3.52 -7.96
CA VAL A 12 -2.11 -4.68 -7.10
C VAL A 12 -1.56 -5.83 -7.94
N HIS A 13 -2.21 -6.13 -9.07
CA HIS A 13 -1.69 -7.13 -10.01
C HIS A 13 -0.31 -6.77 -10.57
N LEU A 14 -0.10 -5.52 -10.97
CA LEU A 14 1.20 -5.08 -11.49
C LEU A 14 2.30 -5.18 -10.43
N LEU A 15 1.98 -4.87 -9.17
CA LEU A 15 2.87 -5.07 -8.03
C LEU A 15 3.23 -6.56 -7.87
N SER A 16 2.24 -7.46 -7.95
CA SER A 16 2.46 -8.89 -7.73
C SER A 16 3.30 -9.58 -8.81
N VAL A 17 3.37 -9.02 -10.02
CA VAL A 17 4.22 -9.53 -11.12
C VAL A 17 5.59 -8.85 -11.21
N GLY A 18 5.99 -8.09 -10.18
CA GLY A 18 7.33 -7.50 -10.06
C GLY A 18 7.41 -5.98 -10.24
N GLY A 19 6.27 -5.30 -10.38
CA GLY A 19 6.19 -3.84 -10.49
C GLY A 19 6.10 -3.09 -9.16
N ALA A 20 6.52 -3.69 -8.05
CA ALA A 20 6.23 -3.19 -6.70
C ALA A 20 6.67 -1.73 -6.46
N ILE A 21 7.95 -1.43 -6.68
CA ILE A 21 8.52 -0.10 -6.46
C ILE A 21 7.81 0.99 -7.29
N PRO A 22 7.75 0.89 -8.63
CA PRO A 22 7.10 1.95 -9.43
C PRO A 22 5.59 2.07 -9.16
N VAL A 23 4.92 0.97 -8.79
CA VAL A 23 3.50 1.03 -8.40
C VAL A 23 3.34 1.79 -7.09
N LEU A 24 4.16 1.50 -6.09
CA LEU A 24 4.12 2.18 -4.79
C LEU A 24 4.40 3.68 -4.93
N GLU A 25 5.42 4.05 -5.70
CA GLU A 25 5.72 5.45 -6.01
C GLU A 25 4.54 6.13 -6.70
N LYS A 26 3.90 5.43 -7.67
CA LYS A 26 2.77 6.00 -8.40
C LYS A 26 1.55 6.21 -7.51
N VAL A 27 1.23 5.27 -6.63
CA VAL A 27 0.13 5.40 -5.67
C VAL A 27 0.39 6.57 -4.72
N TRP A 28 1.62 6.71 -4.24
CA TRP A 28 2.04 7.85 -3.42
C TRP A 28 1.87 9.19 -4.11
N GLU A 29 2.33 9.30 -5.36
CA GLU A 29 2.15 10.51 -6.18
C GLU A 29 0.67 10.83 -6.36
N MET A 30 -0.15 9.85 -6.73
CA MET A 30 -1.59 10.03 -6.92
C MET A 30 -2.31 10.46 -5.64
N PHE A 31 -1.89 9.95 -4.48
CA PHE A 31 -2.45 10.34 -3.19
C PHE A 31 -2.06 11.79 -2.84
N ARG A 32 -0.77 12.14 -2.95
CA ARG A 32 -0.28 13.49 -2.64
C ARG A 32 -0.84 14.57 -3.57
N ASP A 33 -1.09 14.21 -4.83
CA ASP A 33 -1.70 15.11 -5.81
C ASP A 33 -3.23 15.20 -5.67
N GLY A 34 -3.84 14.46 -4.73
CA GLY A 34 -5.28 14.45 -4.50
C GLY A 34 -6.08 13.78 -5.63
N GLN A 35 -5.44 12.96 -6.47
CA GLN A 35 -6.10 12.23 -7.56
C GLN A 35 -6.90 11.02 -7.05
N ILE A 36 -6.47 10.45 -5.91
CA ILE A 36 -7.17 9.39 -5.18
C ILE A 36 -7.31 9.79 -3.72
N ASP A 37 -8.41 9.36 -3.12
CA ASP A 37 -8.65 9.57 -1.69
C ASP A 37 -7.99 8.48 -0.84
N ALA A 38 -7.89 8.75 0.46
CA ALA A 38 -7.34 7.82 1.45
C ALA A 38 -8.08 6.48 1.50
N SER A 39 -9.36 6.42 1.10
CA SER A 39 -10.13 5.17 1.09
C SER A 39 -9.68 4.21 -0.01
N LEU A 40 -9.30 4.75 -1.18
CA LEU A 40 -8.72 3.96 -2.27
C LEU A 40 -7.29 3.54 -1.98
N VAL A 41 -6.49 4.40 -1.34
CA VAL A 41 -5.13 4.05 -0.90
C VAL A 41 -5.18 2.95 0.17
N ARG A 42 -6.08 3.07 1.14
CA ARG A 42 -6.31 2.03 2.15
C ARG A 42 -6.73 0.71 1.51
N TYR A 43 -7.63 0.76 0.52
CA TYR A 43 -8.04 -0.44 -0.21
C TYR A 43 -6.84 -1.09 -0.92
N PHE A 44 -6.04 -0.32 -1.66
CA PHE A 44 -4.81 -0.80 -2.29
C PHE A 44 -3.87 -1.45 -1.28
N ALA A 45 -3.59 -0.77 -0.16
CA ALA A 45 -2.68 -1.27 0.86
C ALA A 45 -3.15 -2.59 1.49
N MET A 46 -4.44 -2.70 1.81
CA MET A 46 -5.02 -3.94 2.33
C MET A 46 -4.85 -5.10 1.34
N GLU A 47 -5.16 -4.90 0.06
CA GLU A 47 -4.99 -5.95 -0.95
C GLU A 47 -3.52 -6.36 -1.13
N VAL A 48 -2.58 -5.42 -1.03
CA VAL A 48 -1.15 -5.72 -1.07
C VAL A 48 -0.73 -6.55 0.15
N LEU A 49 -1.20 -6.20 1.34
CA LEU A 49 -0.87 -6.91 2.58
C LEU A 49 -1.39 -8.35 2.63
N GLU A 50 -2.50 -8.63 1.95
CA GLU A 50 -3.03 -9.99 1.81
C GLU A 50 -2.17 -10.89 0.90
N ILE A 51 -1.30 -10.32 0.05
CA ILE A 51 -0.52 -11.07 -0.95
C ILE A 51 1.00 -11.05 -0.74
N ILE A 52 1.53 -10.12 0.07
CA ILE A 52 2.96 -10.05 0.37
C ILE A 52 3.29 -10.87 1.62
N ALA A 53 4.51 -11.39 1.67
CA ALA A 53 5.05 -12.09 2.83
C ALA A 53 6.56 -11.83 2.96
N PRO A 54 7.12 -11.94 4.18
CA PRO A 54 8.56 -11.85 4.41
C PRO A 54 9.38 -12.85 3.57
N PRO A 55 10.67 -12.57 3.30
CA PRO A 55 11.41 -11.37 3.70
C PRO A 55 11.14 -10.17 2.79
N PHE A 56 11.12 -8.96 3.36
CA PHE A 56 10.93 -7.72 2.60
C PHE A 56 12.26 -7.06 2.22
N SER A 57 12.27 -6.33 1.10
CA SER A 57 13.42 -5.48 0.76
C SER A 57 13.32 -4.12 1.46
N ASP A 58 14.47 -3.52 1.77
CA ASP A 58 14.55 -2.19 2.36
C ASP A 58 13.79 -1.14 1.54
N ASP A 59 13.87 -1.19 0.21
CA ASP A 59 13.16 -0.28 -0.70
C ASP A 59 11.64 -0.41 -0.55
N LEU A 60 11.12 -1.63 -0.41
CA LEU A 60 9.70 -1.86 -0.23
C LEU A 60 9.23 -1.35 1.13
N ILE A 61 9.99 -1.62 2.20
CA ILE A 61 9.69 -1.12 3.54
C ILE A 61 9.71 0.42 3.52
N ALA A 62 10.73 1.04 2.94
CA ALA A 62 10.87 2.49 2.90
C ALA A 62 9.71 3.20 2.18
N LEU A 63 9.12 2.59 1.15
CA LEU A 63 8.00 3.16 0.41
C LEU A 63 6.64 2.81 1.02
N PHE A 64 6.48 1.59 1.50
CA PHE A 64 5.19 1.07 1.93
C PHE A 64 4.89 1.35 3.39
N LEU A 65 5.90 1.34 4.27
CA LEU A 65 5.73 1.62 5.70
C LEU A 65 5.14 3.01 5.97
N PRO A 66 5.59 4.10 5.31
CA PRO A 66 4.97 5.41 5.48
C PRO A 66 3.50 5.44 5.03
N LEU A 67 3.14 4.64 4.01
CA LEU A 67 1.79 4.61 3.45
C LEU A 67 0.80 3.93 4.41
N VAL A 68 1.23 2.86 5.06
CA VAL A 68 0.41 2.14 6.05
C VAL A 68 0.43 2.78 7.44
N SER A 69 1.39 3.66 7.71
CA SER A 69 1.52 4.41 8.97
C SER A 69 0.90 5.82 8.91
N ASP A 70 0.33 6.21 7.77
CA ASP A 70 -0.34 7.49 7.61
C ASP A 70 -1.71 7.47 8.34
N GLU A 71 -1.94 8.43 9.24
CA GLU A 71 -3.17 8.54 10.04
C GLU A 71 -4.40 8.93 9.19
N GLU A 72 -4.21 9.50 7.99
CA GLU A 72 -5.31 9.79 7.06
C GLU A 72 -5.80 8.49 6.38
N ILE A 73 -4.90 7.52 6.21
CA ILE A 73 -5.17 6.26 5.50
C ILE A 73 -5.63 5.18 6.47
N PHE A 74 -4.92 5.00 7.58
CA PHE A 74 -5.17 3.94 8.57
C PHE A 74 -5.34 4.49 9.99
N ASP A 75 -6.32 3.94 10.70
CA ASP A 75 -6.47 4.22 12.13
C ASP A 75 -5.31 3.60 12.94
N LYS A 76 -4.98 4.21 14.08
CA LYS A 76 -3.88 3.81 14.97
C LYS A 76 -3.89 2.32 15.35
N ALA A 77 -5.07 1.72 15.50
CA ALA A 77 -5.18 0.31 15.84
C ALA A 77 -4.68 -0.60 14.70
N ALA A 78 -4.92 -0.23 13.44
CA ALA A 78 -4.45 -0.98 12.27
C ALA A 78 -2.93 -0.82 12.07
N GLN A 79 -2.40 0.36 12.38
CA GLN A 79 -0.97 0.67 12.28
C GLN A 79 -0.11 -0.21 13.21
N VAL A 80 -0.59 -0.47 14.43
CA VAL A 80 0.12 -1.34 15.40
C VAL A 80 0.29 -2.76 14.87
N SER A 81 -0.78 -3.35 14.32
CA SER A 81 -0.73 -4.68 13.71
C SER A 81 0.26 -4.75 12.55
N MET A 82 0.30 -3.67 11.76
CA MET A 82 1.19 -3.52 10.62
C MET A 82 2.66 -3.46 11.01
N PHE A 83 2.94 -2.72 12.09
CA PHE A 83 4.28 -2.58 12.61
C PHE A 83 4.88 -3.95 12.98
N PHE A 84 4.10 -4.79 13.67
CA PHE A 84 4.52 -6.16 13.97
C PHE A 84 4.68 -7.03 12.72
N PHE A 85 3.86 -6.84 11.69
CA PHE A 85 3.99 -7.57 10.42
C PHE A 85 5.34 -7.30 9.74
N PHE A 86 5.81 -6.05 9.75
CA PHE A 86 7.10 -5.67 9.16
C PHE A 86 8.31 -5.94 10.07
N GLU A 87 8.14 -6.12 11.38
CA GLU A 87 9.22 -6.51 12.32
C GLU A 87 9.43 -8.02 12.44
N SER A 88 8.55 -8.85 11.87
CA SER A 88 8.58 -10.32 12.04
C SER A 88 9.58 -11.06 11.13
N ASP A 89 10.57 -10.37 10.57
CA ASP A 89 11.64 -10.96 9.71
C ASP A 89 12.56 -11.95 10.47
#